data_AF-A0AA40K746-F1
#
_entry.id   AF-A0AA40K746-F1
#
_cell.length_a   1.000
_cell.length_b   1.000
_cell.length_c   1.000
_cell.angle_alpha   90.00
_cell.angle_beta   90.00
_cell.angle_gamma   90.00
#
_symmetry.space_group_name_H-M   'P 1'
#
loop_
_entity.id
_entity.type
_entity.pdbx_description
1 polymer ?
#
loop_
_entity_poly.entity_id
_entity_poly.type
_entity_poly.pdbx_seq_one_letter_code
_entity_poly.pdbx_strand_id
1 'polypeptide(L)'
;MPLRLFANRTSSGAFGLTFVASILTYWMAYWLPIYFQAVKEDSPTQSGISTLPVSMIMIPFSILAGGGVTALGKFRPFQFAGISLMTIAMGLFSLLDIDSSKGYWVGFQVVAAAGGGLLLTCTLPAVQAPLPEADVAIATATWGFLRSFGGIWGIAIPTAIFNSHVNNLLDQGRVSEQVIANALRDGGAYALASVGFIQSIPPNIKQQVKTVYVESLRLVWQVAIGFGLLGFLITLVIKEVKLREDLETDFGLVEGTNESSSSEVAAESGRGVVENKAEKSVAGTAEEAVPDGSR
;
A
#
# COMPACT_ATOMS: atom_id res chain seq x y z
N MET A 1 -9.75 1.95 16.42
CA MET A 1 -9.50 3.10 15.53
C MET A 1 -10.24 4.31 16.08
N PRO A 2 -9.56 5.35 16.58
CA PRO A 2 -10.23 6.57 17.04
C PRO A 2 -10.78 7.34 15.83
N LEU A 3 -12.11 7.55 15.80
CA LEU A 3 -12.84 8.17 14.67
C LEU A 3 -12.33 9.57 14.30
N ARG A 4 -11.65 10.26 15.24
CA ARG A 4 -11.05 11.58 15.01
C ARG A 4 -10.02 11.59 13.86
N LEU A 5 -9.37 10.47 13.57
CA LEU A 5 -8.42 10.35 12.44
C LEU A 5 -9.10 10.48 11.07
N PHE A 6 -10.41 10.22 10.99
CA PHE A 6 -11.23 10.37 9.78
C PHE A 6 -11.94 11.72 9.71
N ALA A 7 -11.81 12.58 10.73
CA ALA A 7 -12.52 13.86 10.78
C ALA A 7 -12.04 14.85 9.70
N ASN A 8 -10.79 14.72 9.24
CA ASN A 8 -10.27 15.51 8.13
C ASN A 8 -10.53 14.81 6.78
N ARG A 9 -11.14 15.55 5.84
CA ARG A 9 -11.39 15.09 4.46
C ARG A 9 -10.13 14.57 3.76
N THR A 10 -8.96 15.18 4.02
CA THR A 10 -7.68 14.74 3.45
C THR A 10 -7.26 13.39 4.02
N SER A 11 -7.28 13.22 5.35
CA SER A 11 -6.92 11.96 6.01
C SER A 11 -7.87 10.82 5.64
N SER A 12 -9.18 11.09 5.64
CA SER A 12 -10.18 10.10 5.21
C SER A 12 -10.00 9.70 3.74
N GLY A 13 -9.68 10.66 2.86
CA GLY A 13 -9.38 10.38 1.46
C GLY A 13 -8.10 9.55 1.29
N ALA A 14 -7.03 9.86 2.04
CA ALA A 14 -5.78 9.11 2.00
C ALA A 14 -5.95 7.66 2.51
N PHE A 15 -6.76 7.46 3.56
CA PHE A 15 -7.14 6.13 4.03
C PHE A 15 -7.98 5.36 3.01
N GLY A 16 -8.96 6.00 2.38
CA GLY A 16 -9.76 5.40 1.31
C GLY A 16 -8.91 5.02 0.10
N LEU A 17 -7.98 5.88 -0.30
CA LEU A 17 -7.02 5.61 -1.36
C LEU A 17 -6.10 4.44 -1.01
N THR A 18 -5.60 4.38 0.23
CA THR A 18 -4.78 3.26 0.72
C THR A 18 -5.52 1.93 0.60
N PHE A 19 -6.79 1.91 1.00
CA PHE A 19 -7.64 0.72 0.91
C PHE A 19 -7.81 0.25 -0.54
N VAL A 20 -8.18 1.17 -1.45
CA VAL A 20 -8.35 0.85 -2.88
C VAL A 20 -7.04 0.45 -3.55
N ALA A 21 -5.95 1.18 -3.28
CA ALA A 21 -4.62 0.85 -3.79
C ALA A 21 -4.18 -0.55 -3.33
N SER A 22 -4.49 -0.92 -2.08
CA SER A 22 -4.22 -2.26 -1.57
C SER A 22 -5.04 -3.32 -2.30
N ILE A 23 -6.35 -3.10 -2.50
CA ILE A 23 -7.20 -3.99 -3.31
C ILE A 23 -6.53 -4.27 -4.65
N LEU A 24 -6.19 -3.23 -5.43
CA LEU A 24 -5.61 -3.37 -6.76
C LEU A 24 -4.22 -4.04 -6.76
N THR A 25 -3.39 -3.75 -5.76
CA THR A 25 -2.06 -4.34 -5.64
C THR A 25 -2.16 -5.86 -5.44
N TYR A 26 -2.99 -6.31 -4.50
CA TYR A 26 -3.18 -7.73 -4.23
C TYR A 26 -3.97 -8.42 -5.35
N TRP A 27 -4.88 -7.70 -6.01
CA TRP A 27 -5.58 -8.17 -7.19
C TRP A 27 -4.59 -8.58 -8.28
N MET A 28 -3.68 -7.69 -8.66
CA MET A 28 -2.67 -8.04 -9.66
C MET A 28 -1.74 -9.17 -9.18
N ALA A 29 -1.28 -9.10 -7.93
CA ALA A 29 -0.31 -10.05 -7.39
C ALA A 29 -0.82 -11.51 -7.39
N TYR A 30 -2.12 -11.72 -7.21
CA TYR A 30 -2.71 -13.07 -7.17
C TYR A 30 -3.26 -13.53 -8.53
N TRP A 31 -3.75 -12.62 -9.38
CA TRP A 31 -4.43 -13.00 -10.62
C TRP A 31 -3.52 -13.07 -11.84
N LEU A 32 -2.39 -12.37 -11.82
CA LEU A 32 -1.41 -12.46 -12.90
C LEU A 32 -0.69 -13.83 -12.95
N PRO A 33 -0.32 -14.45 -11.81
CA PRO A 33 0.21 -15.81 -11.82
C PRO A 33 -0.77 -16.85 -12.38
N ILE A 34 -2.07 -16.70 -12.12
CA ILE A 34 -3.12 -17.59 -12.67
C ILE A 34 -3.14 -17.52 -14.19
N TYR A 35 -3.02 -16.32 -14.77
CA TYR A 35 -2.87 -16.17 -16.22
C TYR A 35 -1.65 -16.92 -16.77
N PHE A 36 -0.48 -16.78 -16.14
CA PHE A 36 0.72 -17.49 -16.59
C PHE A 36 0.59 -19.01 -16.46
N GLN A 37 0.04 -19.51 -15.35
CA GLN A 37 -0.05 -20.95 -15.14
C GLN A 37 -1.15 -21.60 -15.99
N ALA A 38 -2.36 -21.02 -16.01
CA ALA A 38 -3.50 -21.64 -16.69
C ALA A 38 -3.55 -21.36 -18.19
N VAL A 39 -3.14 -20.16 -18.63
CA VAL A 39 -3.22 -19.73 -20.04
C VAL A 39 -1.89 -19.98 -20.77
N LYS A 40 -0.76 -19.57 -20.18
CA LYS A 40 0.58 -19.75 -20.77
C LYS A 40 1.21 -21.10 -20.48
N GLU A 41 0.61 -21.91 -19.60
CA GLU A 41 1.15 -23.21 -19.17
C GLU A 41 2.54 -23.09 -18.51
N ASP A 42 2.86 -21.92 -17.93
CA ASP A 42 4.11 -21.67 -17.20
C ASP A 42 4.06 -22.38 -15.86
N SER A 43 5.06 -23.22 -15.53
CA SER A 43 5.12 -23.87 -14.21
C SER A 43 5.04 -22.84 -13.07
N PRO A 44 4.65 -23.22 -11.83
CA PRO A 44 4.62 -22.26 -10.72
C PRO A 44 5.93 -21.48 -10.56
N THR A 45 7.07 -22.14 -10.78
CA THR A 45 8.40 -21.50 -10.79
C THR A 45 8.55 -20.48 -11.94
N GLN A 46 8.16 -20.84 -13.17
CA GLN A 46 8.24 -19.92 -14.32
C GLN A 46 7.25 -18.76 -14.20
N SER A 47 6.04 -18.99 -13.69
CA SER A 47 5.05 -17.97 -13.37
C SER A 47 5.58 -16.95 -12.35
N GLY A 48 6.30 -17.44 -11.33
CA GLY A 48 7.02 -16.60 -10.38
C GLY A 48 8.08 -15.72 -11.07
N ILE A 49 8.90 -16.32 -11.94
CA ILE A 49 9.91 -15.61 -12.74
C ILE A 49 9.24 -14.56 -13.64
N SER A 50 8.14 -14.90 -14.31
CA SER A 50 7.35 -14.00 -15.15
C SER A 50 6.71 -12.84 -14.37
N THR A 51 6.62 -12.92 -13.04
CA THR A 51 6.09 -11.85 -12.18
C THR A 51 7.20 -10.96 -11.59
N LEU A 52 8.46 -11.41 -11.61
CA LEU A 52 9.62 -10.63 -11.13
C LEU A 52 9.76 -9.22 -11.74
N PRO A 53 9.46 -8.98 -13.04
CA PRO A 53 9.54 -7.65 -13.60
C PRO A 53 8.72 -6.62 -12.82
N VAL A 54 7.55 -7.01 -12.30
CA VAL A 54 6.71 -6.12 -11.48
C VAL A 54 7.49 -5.62 -10.27
N SER A 55 8.08 -6.53 -9.49
CA SER A 55 8.82 -6.18 -8.28
C SER A 55 10.07 -5.35 -8.59
N MET A 56 10.82 -5.72 -9.63
CA MET A 56 12.04 -5.01 -10.02
C MET A 56 11.75 -3.58 -10.49
N ILE A 57 10.65 -3.38 -11.22
CA ILE A 57 10.26 -2.06 -11.75
C ILE A 57 9.58 -1.23 -10.67
N MET A 58 8.86 -1.84 -9.73
CA MET A 58 8.18 -1.10 -8.67
C MET A 58 9.15 -0.32 -7.78
N ILE A 59 10.35 -0.87 -7.52
CA ILE A 59 11.39 -0.25 -6.68
C ILE A 59 11.85 1.12 -7.21
N PRO A 60 12.36 1.27 -8.46
CA PRO A 60 12.80 2.57 -8.95
C PRO A 60 11.68 3.60 -8.98
N PHE A 61 10.44 3.22 -9.35
CA PHE A 61 9.31 4.15 -9.30
C PHE A 61 8.93 4.56 -7.87
N SER A 62 9.10 3.66 -6.90
CA SER A 62 8.95 3.99 -5.48
C SER A 62 10.00 5.00 -5.03
N ILE A 63 11.26 4.81 -5.41
CA ILE A 63 12.35 5.73 -5.09
C ILE A 63 12.11 7.11 -5.72
N LEU A 64 11.71 7.14 -7.00
CA LEU A 64 11.39 8.37 -7.72
C LEU A 64 10.23 9.13 -7.07
N ALA A 65 9.18 8.43 -6.64
CA ALA A 65 8.09 9.03 -5.89
C ALA A 65 8.56 9.57 -4.54
N GLY A 66 9.30 8.79 -3.75
CA GLY A 66 9.82 9.22 -2.45
C GLY A 66 10.68 10.48 -2.58
N GLY A 67 11.68 10.45 -3.46
CA GLY A 67 12.55 11.61 -3.73
C GLY A 67 11.78 12.81 -4.28
N GLY A 68 10.80 12.56 -5.16
CA GLY A 68 9.93 13.60 -5.71
C GLY A 68 9.02 14.25 -4.67
N VAL A 69 8.47 13.47 -3.74
CA VAL A 69 7.67 13.98 -2.62
C VAL A 69 8.53 14.81 -1.68
N THR A 70 9.75 14.35 -1.36
CA THR A 70 10.70 15.11 -0.53
C THR A 70 11.12 16.42 -1.20
N ALA A 71 11.42 16.40 -2.49
CA ALA A 71 11.88 17.60 -3.21
C ALA A 71 10.75 18.62 -3.47
N LEU A 72 9.52 18.16 -3.76
CA LEU A 72 8.40 19.03 -4.10
C LEU A 72 7.52 19.39 -2.88
N GLY A 73 7.68 18.69 -1.76
CA GLY A 73 6.83 18.80 -0.58
C GLY A 73 5.36 18.40 -0.81
N LYS A 74 5.08 17.65 -1.89
CA LYS A 74 3.74 17.40 -2.43
C LYS A 74 3.54 15.94 -2.81
N PHE A 75 2.60 15.25 -2.14
CA PHE A 75 2.25 13.85 -2.42
C PHE A 75 1.11 13.66 -3.43
N ARG A 76 0.21 14.66 -3.58
CA ARG A 76 -1.02 14.53 -4.36
C ARG A 76 -0.78 14.23 -5.85
N PRO A 77 0.17 14.89 -6.56
CA PRO A 77 0.43 14.58 -7.97
C PRO A 77 0.87 13.13 -8.20
N PHE A 78 1.69 12.59 -7.30
CA PHE A 78 2.16 11.21 -7.35
C PHE A 78 1.05 10.20 -7.05
N GLN A 79 0.16 10.51 -6.10
CA GLN A 79 -1.03 9.70 -5.85
C GLN A 79 -1.96 9.64 -7.05
N PHE A 80 -2.19 10.79 -7.69
CA PHE A 80 -3.01 10.89 -8.89
C PHE A 80 -2.41 10.12 -10.06
N ALA A 81 -1.11 10.30 -10.33
CA ALA A 81 -0.40 9.55 -11.35
C ALA A 81 -0.40 8.04 -11.05
N GLY A 82 -0.15 7.66 -9.80
CA GLY A 82 -0.10 6.28 -9.36
C GLY A 82 -1.41 5.52 -9.56
N ILE A 83 -2.53 6.10 -9.12
CA ILE A 83 -3.85 5.46 -9.29
C ILE A 83 -4.31 5.46 -10.75
N SER A 84 -3.95 6.49 -11.52
CA SER A 84 -4.25 6.55 -12.96
C SER A 84 -3.52 5.43 -13.71
N LEU A 85 -2.22 5.28 -13.46
CA LEU A 85 -1.40 4.22 -14.05
C LEU A 85 -1.91 2.83 -13.64
N MET A 86 -2.29 2.64 -12.37
CA MET A 86 -2.89 1.38 -11.93
C MET A 86 -4.21 1.07 -12.64
N THR A 87 -5.08 2.06 -12.79
CA THR A 87 -6.37 1.91 -13.49
C THR A 87 -6.15 1.55 -14.96
N ILE A 88 -5.22 2.24 -15.63
CA ILE A 88 -4.82 1.94 -17.01
C ILE A 88 -4.28 0.52 -17.10
N ALA A 89 -3.41 0.11 -16.17
CA ALA A 89 -2.85 -1.24 -16.15
C ALA A 89 -3.92 -2.33 -16.00
N MET A 90 -4.96 -2.13 -15.17
CA MET A 90 -6.09 -3.06 -15.09
C MET A 90 -6.82 -3.17 -16.44
N GLY A 91 -7.00 -2.03 -17.12
CA GLY A 91 -7.54 -2.01 -18.49
C GLY A 91 -6.67 -2.79 -19.47
N LEU A 92 -5.36 -2.59 -19.43
CA LEU A 92 -4.41 -3.31 -20.28
C LEU A 92 -4.44 -4.82 -20.00
N PHE A 93 -4.48 -5.26 -18.74
CA PHE A 93 -4.58 -6.67 -18.41
C PHE A 93 -5.86 -7.34 -18.93
N SER A 94 -6.95 -6.59 -19.10
CA SER A 94 -8.19 -7.12 -19.74
C SER A 94 -8.01 -7.47 -21.23
N LEU A 95 -6.95 -6.96 -21.86
CA LEU A 95 -6.59 -7.26 -23.26
C LEU A 95 -5.69 -8.49 -23.39
N LEU A 96 -5.27 -9.11 -22.29
CA LEU A 96 -4.47 -10.32 -22.33
C LEU A 96 -5.29 -11.48 -22.90
N ASP A 97 -4.63 -12.27 -23.75
CA ASP A 97 -5.21 -13.38 -24.48
C ASP A 97 -4.22 -14.55 -24.59
N ILE A 98 -4.70 -15.69 -25.07
CA ILE A 98 -3.96 -16.94 -25.25
C ILE A 98 -2.69 -16.69 -26.09
N ASP A 99 -2.76 -15.80 -27.08
CA ASP A 99 -1.67 -15.53 -28.02
C ASP A 99 -0.80 -14.31 -27.64
N SER A 100 -1.08 -13.63 -26.52
CA SER A 100 -0.27 -12.46 -26.13
C SER A 100 1.21 -12.81 -25.94
N SER A 101 2.08 -12.05 -26.59
CA SER A 101 3.53 -12.27 -26.55
C SER A 101 4.15 -11.83 -25.21
N LYS A 102 5.38 -12.29 -24.93
CA LYS A 102 6.14 -11.93 -23.73
C LYS A 102 6.31 -10.42 -23.55
N GLY A 103 6.69 -9.71 -24.62
CA GLY A 103 6.83 -8.25 -24.56
C GLY A 103 5.53 -7.52 -24.23
N TYR A 104 4.39 -8.06 -24.66
CA TYR A 104 3.08 -7.45 -24.45
C TYR A 104 2.70 -7.42 -22.96
N TRP A 105 2.76 -8.58 -22.29
CA TRP A 105 2.41 -8.65 -20.86
C TRP A 105 3.47 -8.01 -19.96
N VAL A 106 4.77 -8.05 -20.34
CA VAL A 106 5.83 -7.31 -19.62
C VAL A 106 5.57 -5.81 -19.68
N GLY A 107 5.19 -5.28 -20.85
CA GLY A 107 4.84 -3.87 -21.02
C GLY A 107 3.70 -3.44 -20.08
N PHE A 108 2.69 -4.28 -19.91
CA PHE A 108 1.57 -4.01 -19.00
C PHE A 108 1.99 -4.04 -17.54
N GLN A 109 2.84 -5.00 -17.17
CA GLN A 109 3.45 -5.08 -15.85
C GLN A 109 4.28 -3.83 -15.51
N VAL A 110 4.98 -3.23 -16.48
CA VAL A 110 5.74 -1.98 -16.26
C VAL A 110 4.80 -0.85 -15.83
N VAL A 111 3.69 -0.66 -16.55
CA VAL A 111 2.68 0.36 -16.23
C VAL A 111 2.09 0.11 -14.84
N ALA A 112 1.80 -1.16 -14.54
CA ALA A 112 1.25 -1.56 -13.26
C ALA A 112 2.23 -1.31 -12.10
N ALA A 113 3.48 -1.72 -12.28
CA ALA A 113 4.56 -1.56 -11.31
C ALA A 113 4.90 -0.09 -11.05
N ALA A 114 4.87 0.75 -12.10
CA ALA A 114 5.02 2.19 -11.97
C ALA A 114 3.92 2.76 -11.07
N GLY A 115 2.65 2.49 -11.39
CA GLY A 115 1.53 2.98 -10.59
C GLY A 115 1.54 2.50 -9.14
N GLY A 116 1.81 1.21 -8.92
CA GLY A 116 1.93 0.60 -7.60
C GLY A 116 3.08 1.20 -6.77
N GLY A 117 4.24 1.44 -7.38
CA GLY A 117 5.39 2.03 -6.70
C GLY A 117 5.17 3.47 -6.25
N LEU A 118 4.53 4.27 -7.10
CA LEU A 118 4.13 5.64 -6.74
C LEU A 118 3.16 5.64 -5.54
N LEU A 119 2.14 4.75 -5.54
CA LEU A 119 1.16 4.68 -4.46
C LEU A 119 1.75 4.13 -3.16
N LEU A 120 2.65 3.16 -3.24
CA LEU A 120 3.29 2.54 -2.07
C LEU A 120 3.99 3.59 -1.19
N THR A 121 4.67 4.55 -1.82
CA THR A 121 5.48 5.55 -1.13
C THR A 121 4.71 6.82 -0.79
N CYS A 122 3.64 7.14 -1.51
CA CYS A 122 2.90 8.39 -1.31
C CYS A 122 1.67 8.27 -0.39
N THR A 123 1.21 7.07 -0.07
CA THR A 123 -0.02 6.88 0.73
C THR A 123 0.19 7.11 2.23
N LEU A 124 1.28 6.58 2.80
CA LEU A 124 1.57 6.74 4.23
C LEU A 124 1.88 8.21 4.62
N PRO A 125 2.76 8.95 3.91
CA PRO A 125 3.02 10.35 4.22
C PRO A 125 1.76 11.22 4.14
N ALA A 126 0.84 10.92 3.22
CA ALA A 126 -0.41 11.67 3.08
C ALA A 126 -1.37 11.50 4.26
N VAL A 127 -1.33 10.34 4.92
CA VAL A 127 -2.10 10.08 6.15
C VAL A 127 -1.46 10.79 7.34
N GLN A 128 -0.13 10.86 7.38
CA GLN A 128 0.63 11.42 8.51
C GLN A 128 0.73 12.95 8.47
N ALA A 129 0.91 13.56 7.29
CA ALA A 129 1.16 14.99 7.12
C ALA A 129 0.14 15.94 7.81
N PRO A 130 -1.17 15.67 7.81
CA PRO A 130 -2.14 16.56 8.44
C PRO A 130 -2.31 16.35 9.96
N LEU A 131 -1.61 15.38 10.57
CA LEU A 131 -1.83 14.97 11.96
C LEU A 131 -0.75 15.50 12.91
N PRO A 132 -1.09 15.71 14.21
CA PRO A 132 -0.08 15.94 15.26
C PRO A 132 0.81 14.70 15.46
N GLU A 133 2.04 14.91 15.95
CA GLU A 133 3.02 13.82 16.19
C GLU A 133 2.46 12.71 17.08
N ALA A 134 1.70 13.08 18.12
CA ALA A 134 1.05 12.14 19.03
C ALA A 134 0.10 11.14 18.36
N ASP A 135 -0.47 11.48 17.20
CA ASP A 135 -1.40 10.64 16.45
C ASP A 135 -0.72 9.86 15.30
N VAL A 136 0.55 10.12 14.98
CA VAL A 136 1.28 9.47 13.85
C VAL A 136 1.36 7.96 14.01
N ALA A 137 1.64 7.46 15.22
CA ALA A 137 1.72 6.02 15.49
C ALA A 137 0.37 5.32 15.24
N ILE A 138 -0.72 5.91 15.71
CA ILE A 138 -2.08 5.36 15.54
C ILE A 138 -2.51 5.44 14.07
N ALA A 139 -2.17 6.52 13.38
CA ALA A 139 -2.47 6.69 11.96
C ALA A 139 -1.72 5.67 11.10
N THR A 140 -0.46 5.38 11.43
CA THR A 140 0.35 4.35 10.77
C THR A 140 -0.23 2.95 11.00
N ALA A 141 -0.65 2.63 12.23
CA ALA A 141 -1.32 1.38 12.52
C ALA A 141 -2.65 1.24 11.76
N THR A 142 -3.41 2.34 11.65
CA THR A 142 -4.67 2.39 10.89
C THR A 142 -4.43 2.21 9.39
N TRP A 143 -3.38 2.85 8.85
CA TRP A 143 -2.95 2.67 7.46
C TRP A 143 -2.57 1.21 7.17
N GLY A 144 -1.79 0.59 8.07
CA GLY A 144 -1.42 -0.82 7.96
C GLY A 144 -2.64 -1.74 8.01
N PHE A 145 -3.56 -1.50 8.94
CA PHE A 145 -4.82 -2.25 9.02
C PHE A 145 -5.63 -2.13 7.73
N LEU A 146 -5.84 -0.92 7.21
CA LEU A 146 -6.61 -0.71 5.97
C LEU A 146 -5.94 -1.35 4.75
N ARG A 147 -4.61 -1.35 4.72
CA ARG A 147 -3.86 -2.06 3.68
C ARG A 147 -4.10 -3.56 3.77
N SER A 148 -3.94 -4.18 4.93
CA SER A 148 -4.20 -5.61 5.11
C SER A 148 -5.67 -5.95 4.81
N PHE A 149 -6.62 -5.13 5.27
CA PHE A 149 -8.03 -5.31 5.02
C PHE A 149 -8.38 -5.19 3.53
N GLY A 150 -7.81 -4.21 2.83
CA GLY A 150 -7.93 -4.08 1.37
C GLY A 150 -7.33 -5.27 0.63
N GLY A 151 -6.23 -5.84 1.14
CA GLY A 151 -5.62 -7.04 0.55
C GLY A 151 -6.53 -8.27 0.60
N ILE A 152 -7.27 -8.46 1.70
CA ILE A 152 -8.27 -9.53 1.83
C ILE A 152 -9.32 -9.40 0.71
N TRP A 153 -9.88 -8.20 0.54
CA TRP A 153 -10.87 -7.95 -0.51
C TRP A 153 -10.29 -8.02 -1.92
N GLY A 154 -9.03 -7.61 -2.10
CA GLY A 154 -8.28 -7.73 -3.36
C GLY A 154 -8.09 -9.17 -3.84
N ILE A 155 -8.26 -10.17 -2.97
CA ILE A 155 -8.24 -11.59 -3.33
C ILE A 155 -9.66 -12.15 -3.40
N ALA A 156 -10.50 -11.87 -2.39
CA ALA A 156 -11.82 -12.46 -2.26
C ALA A 156 -12.79 -12.05 -3.40
N ILE A 157 -12.84 -10.77 -3.75
CA ILE A 157 -13.73 -10.24 -4.80
C ILE A 157 -13.44 -10.87 -6.17
N PRO A 158 -12.21 -10.81 -6.69
CA PRO A 158 -11.91 -11.43 -7.97
C PRO A 158 -12.05 -12.96 -7.95
N THR A 159 -11.81 -13.62 -6.81
CA THR A 159 -12.05 -15.07 -6.68
C THR A 159 -13.51 -15.41 -6.91
N ALA A 160 -14.41 -14.67 -6.26
CA ALA A 160 -15.86 -14.86 -6.42
C ALA A 160 -16.30 -14.59 -7.86
N ILE A 161 -15.83 -13.49 -8.47
CA ILE A 161 -16.15 -13.12 -9.86
C ILE A 161 -15.66 -14.20 -10.82
N PHE A 162 -14.40 -14.61 -10.69
CA PHE A 162 -13.78 -15.62 -11.53
C PHE A 162 -14.55 -16.94 -11.48
N ASN A 163 -14.79 -17.48 -10.27
CA ASN A 163 -15.49 -18.76 -10.11
C ASN A 163 -16.94 -18.69 -10.61
N SER A 164 -17.64 -17.59 -10.33
CA SER A 164 -18.99 -17.39 -10.83
C SER A 164 -19.04 -17.33 -12.36
N HIS A 165 -18.06 -16.69 -13.00
CA HIS A 165 -18.01 -16.58 -14.45
C HIS A 165 -17.60 -17.89 -15.11
N VAL A 166 -16.62 -18.61 -14.54
CA VAL A 166 -16.25 -19.96 -14.96
C VAL A 166 -17.50 -20.86 -14.93
N ASN A 167 -18.21 -20.91 -13.81
CA ASN A 167 -19.44 -21.71 -13.69
C ASN A 167 -20.47 -21.37 -14.77
N ASN A 168 -20.67 -20.08 -15.06
CA ASN A 168 -21.58 -19.63 -16.11
C ASN A 168 -21.13 -20.11 -17.51
N LEU A 169 -19.85 -20.01 -17.83
CA LEU A 169 -19.31 -20.47 -19.11
C LEU A 169 -19.39 -22.00 -19.26
N LEU A 170 -19.21 -22.74 -18.17
CA LEU A 170 -19.39 -24.19 -18.14
C LEU A 170 -20.87 -24.57 -18.37
N ASP A 171 -21.82 -23.84 -17.79
CA ASP A 171 -23.26 -24.03 -18.01
C ASP A 171 -23.69 -23.73 -19.45
N GLN A 172 -22.96 -22.86 -20.15
CA GLN A 172 -23.14 -22.61 -21.58
C GLN A 172 -22.56 -23.72 -22.48
N GLY A 173 -21.93 -24.75 -21.91
CA GLY A 173 -21.31 -25.84 -22.66
C GLY A 173 -20.01 -25.44 -23.37
N ARG A 174 -19.30 -24.42 -22.85
CA ARG A 174 -18.02 -23.97 -23.44
C ARG A 174 -16.90 -25.02 -23.37
N VAL A 175 -17.04 -26.01 -22.49
CA VAL A 175 -16.16 -27.18 -22.41
C VAL A 175 -16.98 -28.42 -22.76
N SER A 176 -16.61 -29.11 -23.83
CA SER A 176 -17.39 -30.24 -24.36
C SER A 176 -17.25 -31.52 -23.53
N GLU A 177 -16.19 -31.64 -22.73
CA GLU A 177 -15.95 -32.81 -21.89
C GLU A 177 -16.43 -32.58 -20.46
N GLN A 178 -17.50 -33.27 -20.06
CA GLN A 178 -18.18 -33.03 -18.80
C GLN A 178 -17.32 -33.34 -17.56
N VAL A 179 -16.40 -34.29 -17.66
CA VAL A 179 -15.47 -34.64 -16.57
C VAL A 179 -14.56 -33.44 -16.25
N ILE A 180 -14.02 -32.80 -17.28
CA ILE A 180 -13.17 -31.61 -17.14
C ILE A 180 -14.00 -30.40 -16.71
N ALA A 181 -15.20 -30.22 -17.27
CA ALA A 181 -16.10 -29.16 -16.86
C ALA A 181 -16.45 -29.24 -15.37
N ASN A 182 -16.80 -30.43 -14.88
CA ASN A 182 -17.11 -30.65 -13.46
C ASN A 182 -15.88 -30.44 -12.56
N ALA A 183 -14.68 -30.81 -13.03
CA ALA A 183 -13.44 -30.58 -12.28
C ALA A 183 -13.11 -29.08 -12.12
N LEU A 184 -13.49 -28.24 -13.09
CA LEU A 184 -13.25 -26.79 -13.06
C LEU A 184 -14.31 -26.01 -12.25
N ARG A 185 -15.44 -26.65 -11.93
CA ARG A 185 -16.58 -26.00 -11.26
C ARG A 185 -16.27 -25.66 -9.80
N ASP A 186 -17.00 -24.69 -9.25
CA ASP A 186 -17.05 -24.39 -7.81
C ASP A 186 -15.68 -24.13 -7.15
N GLY A 187 -14.81 -23.42 -7.86
CA GLY A 187 -13.45 -23.10 -7.40
C GLY A 187 -12.37 -24.05 -7.92
N GLY A 188 -12.76 -25.12 -8.60
CA GLY A 188 -11.86 -26.05 -9.26
C GLY A 188 -10.92 -25.37 -10.25
N ALA A 189 -11.40 -24.41 -11.04
CA ALA A 189 -10.55 -23.65 -11.96
C ALA A 189 -9.45 -22.84 -11.25
N TYR A 190 -9.72 -22.27 -10.07
CA TYR A 190 -8.68 -21.59 -9.32
C TYR A 190 -7.68 -22.59 -8.72
N ALA A 191 -8.18 -23.69 -8.13
CA ALA A 191 -7.36 -24.72 -7.48
C ALA A 191 -6.49 -25.52 -8.48
N LEU A 192 -7.02 -25.77 -9.68
CA LEU A 192 -6.40 -26.56 -10.75
C LEU A 192 -5.70 -25.69 -11.80
N ALA A 193 -5.56 -24.38 -11.55
CA ALA A 193 -4.81 -23.47 -12.43
C ALA A 193 -3.34 -23.89 -12.62
N SER A 194 -2.83 -24.82 -11.79
CA SER A 194 -1.48 -25.37 -11.90
C SER A 194 -1.25 -26.11 -13.22
N VAL A 195 -0.01 -26.02 -13.71
CA VAL A 195 0.41 -26.57 -15.01
C VAL A 195 0.19 -28.07 -15.14
N GLY A 196 0.33 -28.85 -14.07
CA GLY A 196 0.19 -30.30 -14.12
C GLY A 196 -1.18 -30.75 -14.62
N PHE A 197 -2.25 -30.07 -14.19
CA PHE A 197 -3.60 -30.37 -14.66
C PHE A 197 -3.80 -29.92 -16.10
N ILE A 198 -3.48 -28.66 -16.41
CA ILE A 198 -3.72 -28.09 -17.75
C ILE A 198 -2.93 -28.84 -18.83
N GLN A 199 -1.69 -29.28 -18.55
CA GLN A 199 -0.88 -30.05 -19.50
C GLN A 199 -1.42 -31.46 -19.76
N SER A 200 -2.13 -32.06 -18.80
CA SER A 200 -2.74 -33.39 -18.94
C SER A 200 -3.96 -33.42 -19.85
N ILE A 201 -4.55 -32.25 -20.16
CA ILE A 201 -5.76 -32.13 -20.96
C ILE A 201 -5.45 -32.33 -22.46
N PRO A 202 -6.26 -33.11 -23.20
CA PRO A 202 -6.12 -33.25 -24.64
C PRO A 202 -6.17 -31.90 -25.38
N PRO A 203 -5.40 -31.69 -26.46
CA PRO A 203 -5.26 -30.39 -27.12
C PRO A 203 -6.59 -29.70 -27.49
N ASN A 204 -7.57 -30.47 -27.98
CA ASN A 204 -8.88 -29.95 -28.41
C ASN A 204 -9.67 -29.36 -27.23
N ILE A 205 -9.62 -29.98 -26.06
CA ILE A 205 -10.31 -29.52 -24.85
C ILE A 205 -9.49 -28.43 -24.15
N LYS A 206 -8.15 -28.52 -24.22
CA LYS A 206 -7.26 -27.53 -23.62
C LYS A 206 -7.55 -26.13 -24.15
N GLN A 207 -7.79 -25.98 -25.45
CA GLN A 207 -8.13 -24.68 -26.04
C GLN A 207 -9.44 -24.11 -25.49
N GLN A 208 -10.46 -24.96 -25.30
CA GLN A 208 -11.74 -24.57 -24.69
C GLN A 208 -11.54 -24.10 -23.25
N VAL A 209 -10.77 -24.86 -22.46
CA VAL A 209 -10.44 -24.52 -21.07
C VAL A 209 -9.69 -23.19 -21.01
N LYS A 210 -8.64 -22.99 -21.82
CA LYS A 210 -7.90 -21.71 -21.87
C LYS A 210 -8.81 -20.53 -22.23
N THR A 211 -9.76 -20.73 -23.14
CA THR A 211 -10.73 -19.70 -23.50
C THR A 211 -11.60 -19.31 -22.29
N VAL A 212 -12.07 -20.29 -21.52
CA VAL A 212 -12.80 -20.05 -20.27
C VAL A 212 -11.96 -19.25 -19.26
N TYR A 213 -10.67 -19.58 -19.09
CA TYR A 213 -9.77 -18.81 -18.23
C TYR A 213 -9.60 -17.38 -18.71
N VAL A 214 -9.34 -17.15 -20.01
CA VAL A 214 -9.14 -15.81 -20.56
C VAL A 214 -10.40 -14.96 -20.44
N GLU A 215 -11.58 -15.49 -20.78
CA GLU A 215 -12.85 -14.77 -20.65
C GLU A 215 -13.13 -14.41 -19.17
N SER A 216 -12.89 -15.34 -18.25
CA SER A 216 -13.08 -15.10 -16.80
C SER A 216 -12.07 -14.11 -16.23
N LEU A 217 -10.81 -14.19 -16.62
CA LEU A 217 -9.77 -13.23 -16.23
C LEU A 217 -10.08 -11.84 -16.79
N ARG A 218 -10.56 -11.74 -18.03
CA ARG A 218 -10.97 -10.46 -18.63
C ARG A 218 -12.03 -9.77 -17.78
N LEU A 219 -13.06 -10.49 -17.33
CA LEU A 219 -14.08 -9.92 -16.45
C LEU A 219 -13.49 -9.48 -15.10
N VAL A 220 -12.60 -10.29 -14.52
CA VAL A 220 -11.87 -9.94 -13.29
C VAL A 220 -11.12 -8.61 -13.46
N TRP A 221 -10.39 -8.41 -14.55
CA TRP A 221 -9.68 -7.16 -14.81
C TRP A 221 -10.63 -5.99 -15.08
N GLN A 222 -11.74 -6.20 -15.78
CA GLN A 222 -12.75 -5.17 -16.02
C GLN A 222 -13.37 -4.64 -14.72
N VAL A 223 -13.67 -5.52 -13.76
CA VAL A 223 -14.18 -5.10 -12.45
C VAL A 223 -13.10 -4.33 -11.67
N ALA A 224 -11.82 -4.71 -11.79
CA ALA A 224 -10.71 -3.98 -11.19
C ALA A 224 -10.61 -2.52 -11.69
N ILE A 225 -10.98 -2.25 -12.95
CA ILE A 225 -11.06 -0.88 -13.49
C ILE A 225 -12.06 -0.05 -12.66
N GLY A 226 -13.20 -0.62 -12.28
CA GLY A 226 -14.18 0.06 -11.42
C GLY A 226 -13.59 0.50 -10.08
N PHE A 227 -12.78 -0.35 -9.44
CA PHE A 227 -12.04 0.01 -8.23
C PHE A 227 -10.97 1.06 -8.51
N GLY A 228 -10.26 0.97 -9.64
CA GLY A 228 -9.31 2.00 -10.08
C GLY A 228 -9.95 3.38 -10.24
N LEU A 229 -11.10 3.45 -10.92
CA LEU A 229 -11.89 4.66 -11.09
C LEU A 229 -12.38 5.21 -9.76
N LEU A 230 -12.83 4.34 -8.84
CA LEU A 230 -13.18 4.75 -7.48
C LEU A 230 -11.98 5.39 -6.76
N GLY A 231 -10.81 4.76 -6.84
CA GLY A 231 -9.56 5.30 -6.28
C GLY A 231 -9.20 6.65 -6.88
N PHE A 232 -9.35 6.79 -8.21
CA PHE A 232 -9.14 8.03 -8.92
C PHE A 232 -10.07 9.14 -8.41
N LEU A 233 -11.38 8.86 -8.26
CA LEU A 233 -12.33 9.81 -7.69
C LEU A 233 -11.98 10.20 -6.26
N ILE A 234 -11.50 9.25 -5.44
CA ILE A 234 -11.03 9.54 -4.07
C ILE A 234 -9.84 10.52 -4.09
N THR A 235 -8.88 10.38 -5.03
CA THR A 235 -7.74 11.32 -5.13
C THR A 235 -8.16 12.75 -5.44
N LEU A 236 -9.31 12.96 -6.10
CA LEU A 236 -9.84 14.30 -6.35
C LEU A 236 -10.30 15.00 -5.07
N VAL A 237 -10.76 14.23 -4.07
CA VAL A 237 -11.25 14.73 -2.78
C VAL A 237 -10.10 15.07 -1.81
N ILE A 238 -8.94 14.43 -1.96
CA ILE A 238 -7.74 14.68 -1.15
C ILE A 238 -7.23 16.10 -1.43
N LYS A 239 -7.21 16.96 -0.41
CA LYS A 239 -6.58 18.29 -0.53
C LYS A 239 -5.06 18.15 -0.43
N GLU A 240 -4.35 18.92 -1.25
CA GLU A 240 -2.89 19.03 -1.17
C GLU A 240 -2.53 19.75 0.14
N VAL A 241 -1.85 19.04 1.04
CA VAL A 241 -1.28 19.58 2.29
C VAL A 241 0.24 19.48 2.12
N LYS A 242 0.97 20.58 2.33
CA LYS A 242 2.43 20.55 2.29
C LYS A 242 2.95 19.68 3.43
N LEU A 243 4.01 18.90 3.17
CA LEU A 243 4.72 18.20 4.25
C LEU A 243 5.25 19.23 5.27
N ARG A 244 5.18 18.91 6.56
CA ARG A 244 5.79 19.73 7.62
C ARG A 244 7.32 19.65 7.49
N GLU A 245 7.99 20.79 7.62
CA GLU A 245 9.45 20.89 7.59
C GLU A 245 10.05 20.88 9.01
N ASP A 246 9.27 21.24 10.04
CA ASP A 246 9.72 21.30 11.44
C ASP A 246 9.18 20.14 12.29
N LEU A 247 10.07 19.48 13.04
CA LEU A 247 9.78 18.51 14.09
C LEU A 247 9.61 19.26 15.41
N GLU A 248 8.38 19.40 15.91
CA GLU A 248 8.12 19.90 17.27
C GLU A 248 8.01 18.70 18.20
N THR A 249 9.16 18.12 18.55
CA THR A 249 9.23 17.07 19.56
C THR A 249 9.14 17.67 20.96
N ASP A 250 8.19 17.21 21.79
CA ASP A 250 8.14 17.44 23.25
C ASP A 250 9.39 16.88 23.98
N PHE A 251 10.23 16.14 23.26
CA PHE A 251 11.56 15.68 23.68
C PHE A 251 12.63 16.48 22.93
N GLY A 252 12.69 17.79 23.17
CA GLY A 252 13.79 18.63 22.69
C GLY A 252 15.11 18.16 23.28
N LEU A 253 16.05 17.72 22.43
CA LEU A 253 17.46 17.90 22.76
C LEU A 253 17.69 19.41 22.78
N VAL A 254 17.94 19.94 23.97
CA VAL A 254 18.51 21.29 24.11
C VAL A 254 19.88 21.23 23.42
N GLU A 255 19.95 21.68 22.17
CA GLU A 255 21.23 22.04 21.58
C GLU A 255 21.79 23.18 22.43
N GLY A 256 22.69 22.82 23.34
CA GLY A 256 23.45 23.77 24.13
C GLY A 256 24.21 24.69 23.19
N THR A 257 23.70 25.91 23.06
CA THR A 257 24.39 27.02 22.38
C THR A 257 25.64 27.34 23.19
N ASN A 258 26.76 26.71 22.87
CA ASN A 258 28.08 27.19 23.29
C ASN A 258 28.65 28.06 22.16
N GLU A 259 28.13 29.27 22.06
CA GLU A 259 28.91 30.37 21.50
C GLU A 259 29.67 31.07 22.64
N SER A 260 30.93 31.36 22.33
CA SER A 260 31.86 32.27 23.02
C SER A 260 32.89 31.65 23.97
N SER A 261 34.00 31.19 23.41
CA SER A 261 35.32 31.55 23.94
C SER A 261 36.34 31.69 22.80
N SER A 262 36.27 32.80 22.07
CA SER A 262 37.39 33.28 21.24
C SER A 262 37.32 34.79 21.12
N SER A 263 37.60 35.48 22.23
CA SER A 263 38.20 36.82 22.24
C SER A 263 38.32 37.33 23.67
N GLU A 264 39.49 37.19 24.29
CA GLU A 264 39.91 38.10 25.36
C GLU A 264 41.44 38.02 25.53
N VAL A 265 42.14 38.65 24.59
CA VAL A 265 43.46 39.22 24.81
C VAL A 265 43.30 40.73 24.62
N ALA A 266 43.00 41.46 25.70
CA ALA A 266 43.27 42.89 25.84
C ALA A 266 42.97 43.39 27.26
N ALA A 267 44.05 43.74 27.98
CA ALA A 267 44.21 44.92 28.83
C ALA A 267 43.26 45.19 30.03
N GLU A 268 43.86 45.12 31.23
CA GLU A 268 43.81 46.12 32.33
C GLU A 268 42.52 46.92 32.60
N SER A 269 41.99 46.78 33.82
CA SER A 269 42.01 47.84 34.86
C SER A 269 40.85 47.70 35.87
N GLY A 270 41.17 47.75 37.17
CA GLY A 270 40.29 48.42 38.15
C GLY A 270 39.39 47.57 39.06
N ARG A 271 39.93 47.21 40.23
CA ARG A 271 39.32 47.32 41.59
C ARG A 271 37.85 46.90 41.84
N GLY A 272 37.69 45.94 42.76
CA GLY A 272 37.12 46.27 44.09
C GLY A 272 35.90 45.50 44.60
N VAL A 273 36.09 44.83 45.76
CA VAL A 273 35.18 44.70 46.93
C VAL A 273 33.96 43.76 46.75
N VAL A 274 34.02 42.49 47.20
CA VAL A 274 33.67 41.97 48.55
C VAL A 274 32.25 42.37 49.00
N GLU A 275 31.33 41.41 49.16
CA GLU A 275 30.90 40.89 50.48
C GLU A 275 29.71 39.91 50.35
N ASN A 276 29.81 38.82 51.10
CA ASN A 276 28.89 37.70 51.15
C ASN A 276 28.36 37.63 52.59
N LYS A 277 27.04 37.64 52.81
CA LYS A 277 26.43 37.01 54.00
C LYS A 277 24.93 36.85 53.86
N ALA A 278 24.50 35.61 53.62
CA ALA A 278 23.18 35.12 53.98
C ALA A 278 23.32 34.33 55.29
N GLU A 279 22.47 34.60 56.28
CA GLU A 279 22.19 33.62 57.32
C GLU A 279 20.86 33.88 58.05
N LYS A 280 20.22 32.74 58.35
CA LYS A 280 19.18 32.45 59.34
C LYS A 280 17.71 32.59 58.91
N SER A 281 16.78 31.76 59.37
CA SER A 281 16.75 30.45 60.08
C SER A 281 15.31 30.29 60.61
N VAL A 282 14.86 29.04 60.86
CA VAL A 282 13.76 28.64 61.78
C VAL A 282 12.35 28.94 61.24
N ALA A 283 11.25 28.17 61.39
CA ALA A 283 10.78 26.87 61.92
C ALA A 283 9.40 26.69 61.23
N GLY A 284 8.66 25.58 61.21
CA GLY A 284 8.66 24.33 61.95
C GLY A 284 7.24 23.73 61.83
N THR A 285 7.17 22.40 61.91
CA THR A 285 6.12 21.55 62.51
C THR A 285 4.64 21.68 62.11
N ALA A 286 4.12 20.57 61.55
CA ALA A 286 2.95 19.79 62.02
C ALA A 286 2.86 18.55 61.09
N GLU A 287 3.15 17.31 61.50
CA GLU A 287 2.43 16.40 62.41
C GLU A 287 0.97 16.18 62.04
N GLU A 288 0.68 15.06 61.38
CA GLU A 288 -0.58 14.34 61.53
C GLU A 288 -0.37 12.84 61.28
N ALA A 289 -0.56 12.06 62.34
CA ALA A 289 -0.65 10.60 62.35
C ALA A 289 -2.14 10.21 62.29
N VAL A 290 -2.46 9.05 61.71
CA VAL A 290 -3.63 8.18 62.02
C VAL A 290 -3.57 6.90 61.15
N PRO A 291 -4.11 5.75 61.59
CA PRO A 291 -3.28 4.56 61.74
C PRO A 291 -3.80 3.28 61.04
N ASP A 292 -2.96 2.24 61.17
CA ASP A 292 -3.21 0.82 61.49
C ASP A 292 -4.18 -0.05 60.65
N GLY A 293 -3.71 -1.28 60.39
CA GLY A 293 -4.56 -2.46 60.33
C GLY A 293 -4.41 -3.37 59.10
N SER A 294 -3.34 -4.16 59.01
CA SER A 294 -3.42 -5.64 59.09
C SER A 294 -2.20 -6.39 58.49
N ARG A 295 -1.66 -7.25 59.37
CA ARG A 295 -0.63 -8.32 59.23
C ARG A 295 0.83 -7.95 59.44
#